data_AF-A0AAU3R7N0-F1
#
_entry.id   AF-A0AAU3R7N0-F1
#
_cell.length_a   1.000
_cell.length_b   1.000
_cell.length_c   1.000
_cell.angle_alpha   90.00
_cell.angle_beta   90.00
_cell.angle_gamma   90.00
#
_symmetry.space_group_name_H-M   'P 1'
#
loop_
_entity.id
_entity.type
_entity.pdbx_description
1 polymer ?
#
loop_
_entity_poly.entity_id
_entity_poly.type
_entity_poly.pdbx_seq_one_letter_code
_entity_poly.pdbx_strand_id
1 'polypeptide(L)'
;MIAWMRRTPPGVVTVVCAVAAGLLVGAAVHVTDLLQHGLRPYDWAPRWLNLYWSSLALLDPLAAALLIGGKRRGTDLACVILTTDLAANWYAAYGIQSSSLAAQPGLQRLVAFAVLVLCTAPFVRRRLAA
;
A
#
# COMPACT_ATOMS: atom_id res chain seq x y z
N MET A 1 12.30 6.19 -19.10
CA MET A 1 12.63 4.91 -18.42
C MET A 1 13.95 5.06 -17.68
N ILE A 2 13.94 4.82 -16.37
CA ILE A 2 15.10 5.02 -15.48
C ILE A 2 16.18 3.96 -15.81
N ALA A 3 17.46 4.34 -15.71
CA ALA A 3 18.59 3.53 -16.18
C ALA A 3 18.62 2.09 -15.60
N TRP A 4 18.15 1.88 -14.37
CA TRP A 4 18.09 0.55 -13.75
C TRP A 4 17.06 -0.37 -14.41
N MET A 5 15.92 0.17 -14.87
CA MET A 5 14.85 -0.60 -15.50
C MET A 5 15.31 -1.23 -16.83
N ARG A 6 16.24 -0.58 -17.53
CA ARG A 6 16.83 -1.11 -18.78
C ARG A 6 17.76 -2.31 -18.54
N ARG A 7 18.32 -2.44 -17.33
CA ARG A 7 19.32 -3.47 -16.97
C ARG A 7 18.73 -4.62 -16.17
N THR A 8 17.44 -4.55 -15.83
CA THR A 8 16.76 -5.49 -14.94
C THR A 8 15.78 -6.34 -15.74
N PRO A 9 15.57 -7.63 -15.38
CA PRO A 9 14.60 -8.46 -16.08
C PRO A 9 13.21 -7.80 -16.16
N PRO A 10 12.52 -7.87 -17.31
CA PRO A 10 11.25 -7.17 -17.53
C PRO A 10 10.19 -7.56 -16.50
N GLY A 11 10.16 -8.82 -16.05
CA GLY A 11 9.23 -9.28 -15.01
C GLY A 11 9.37 -8.52 -13.68
N VAL A 12 10.59 -8.17 -13.26
CA VAL A 12 10.82 -7.37 -12.04
C VAL A 12 10.30 -5.95 -12.24
N VAL A 13 10.54 -5.36 -13.41
CA VAL A 13 10.07 -4.01 -13.75
C VAL A 13 8.54 -3.99 -13.77
N THR A 14 7.90 -4.99 -14.37
CA THR A 14 6.44 -5.13 -14.37
C THR A 14 5.89 -5.21 -12.95
N VAL A 15 6.47 -6.04 -12.07
CA VAL A 15 6.04 -6.13 -10.67
C VAL A 15 6.21 -4.78 -9.96
N VAL A 16 7.36 -4.13 -10.11
CA VAL A 16 7.61 -2.81 -9.50
C VAL A 16 6.59 -1.77 -9.95
N CYS A 17 6.30 -1.70 -11.25
CA CYS A 17 5.31 -0.78 -11.79
C CYS A 17 3.89 -1.12 -11.30
N ALA A 18 3.52 -2.40 -11.23
CA ALA A 18 2.22 -2.83 -10.74
C ALA A 18 2.04 -2.49 -9.25
N VAL A 19 3.06 -2.73 -8.43
CA VAL A 19 3.05 -2.37 -7.00
C VAL A 19 2.99 -0.86 -6.82
N ALA A 20 3.80 -0.10 -7.56
CA ALA A 20 3.77 1.36 -7.49
C ALA A 20 2.40 1.91 -7.91
N ALA A 21 1.78 1.36 -8.96
CA ALA A 21 0.44 1.76 -9.37
C ALA A 21 -0.61 1.44 -8.30
N GLY A 22 -0.58 0.26 -7.70
CA GLY A 22 -1.50 -0.11 -6.61
C GLY A 22 -1.39 0.81 -5.39
N LEU A 23 -0.16 1.14 -4.98
CA LEU A 23 0.09 2.12 -3.90
C LEU A 23 -0.47 3.50 -4.27
N LEU A 24 -0.25 3.98 -5.49
CA LEU A 24 -0.77 5.29 -5.92
C LEU A 24 -2.31 5.32 -5.99
N VAL A 25 -2.95 4.21 -6.33
CA VAL A 25 -4.42 4.09 -6.27
C VAL A 25 -4.90 4.16 -4.82
N GLY A 26 -4.24 3.47 -3.89
CA GLY A 26 -4.53 3.58 -2.45
C GLY A 26 -4.34 5.01 -1.93
N ALA A 27 -3.22 5.64 -2.27
CA ALA A 27 -2.94 7.03 -1.95
C ALA A 27 -4.03 7.97 -2.46
N ALA A 28 -4.50 7.78 -3.69
CA ALA A 28 -5.56 8.62 -4.26
C ALA A 28 -6.85 8.55 -3.43
N VAL A 29 -7.24 7.35 -2.98
CA VAL A 29 -8.38 7.18 -2.06
C VAL A 29 -8.15 7.95 -0.77
N HIS A 30 -6.98 7.79 -0.13
CA HIS A 30 -6.67 8.48 1.12
C HIS A 30 -6.57 10.01 0.97
N VAL A 31 -6.09 10.49 -0.17
CA VAL A 31 -6.08 11.93 -0.50
C VAL A 31 -7.50 12.45 -0.69
N THR A 32 -8.35 11.72 -1.42
CA THR A 32 -9.76 12.10 -1.58
C THR A 32 -10.48 12.16 -0.23
N ASP A 33 -10.30 11.15 0.61
CA ASP A 33 -10.85 11.09 1.97
C ASP A 33 -10.35 12.28 2.81
N LEU A 34 -9.05 12.59 2.75
CA LEU A 34 -8.44 13.72 3.46
C LEU A 34 -8.98 15.07 2.99
N LEU A 35 -9.19 15.24 1.68
CA LEU A 35 -9.72 16.48 1.11
C LEU A 35 -11.21 16.68 1.42
N GLN A 36 -11.98 15.59 1.45
CA GLN A 36 -13.43 15.66 1.68
C GLN A 36 -13.79 15.73 3.16
N HIS A 37 -13.03 15.07 4.02
CA HIS A 37 -13.42 14.83 5.42
C HIS A 37 -12.31 15.21 6.43
N GLY A 38 -11.16 15.70 5.95
CA GLY A 38 -10.04 16.08 6.79
C GLY A 38 -9.32 14.89 7.43
N LEU A 39 -8.65 15.12 8.56
CA LEU A 39 -7.86 14.10 9.28
C LEU A 39 -8.72 13.05 10.02
N ARG A 40 -10.05 13.13 9.89
CA ARG A 40 -11.01 12.16 10.44
C ARG A 40 -12.00 11.76 9.34
N PRO A 41 -11.54 10.99 8.34
CA PRO A 41 -12.43 10.55 7.28
C PRO A 41 -13.60 9.68 7.73
N TYR A 42 -13.47 8.99 8.86
CA TYR A 42 -14.50 8.08 9.35
C TYR A 42 -14.89 8.42 10.80
N ASP A 43 -16.11 8.90 10.99
CA ASP A 43 -16.65 9.27 12.32
C ASP A 43 -16.79 8.08 13.28
N TRP A 44 -17.06 6.89 12.74
CA TRP A 44 -17.17 5.65 13.50
C TRP A 44 -15.81 5.09 13.95
N ALA A 45 -14.71 5.55 13.34
CA ALA A 45 -13.38 5.00 13.59
C ALA A 45 -12.65 5.75 14.71
N PRO A 46 -11.89 5.05 15.58
CA PRO A 46 -11.02 5.69 16.56
C PRO A 46 -10.05 6.69 15.92
N ARG A 47 -9.66 7.71 16.69
CA ARG A 47 -8.77 8.79 16.21
C ARG A 47 -7.45 8.27 15.63
N TRP A 48 -6.86 7.26 16.25
CA TRP A 48 -5.56 6.72 15.81
C TRP A 48 -5.67 6.03 14.45
N LEU A 49 -6.81 5.41 14.15
CA LEU A 49 -7.06 4.69 12.91
C LEU A 49 -7.28 5.67 11.75
N ASN A 50 -8.03 6.75 12.01
CA ASN A 50 -8.16 7.88 11.10
C ASN A 50 -6.79 8.51 10.78
N LEU A 51 -5.98 8.82 11.80
CA LEU A 51 -4.64 9.37 11.60
C LEU A 51 -3.75 8.43 10.77
N TYR A 52 -3.85 7.12 11.04
CA TYR A 52 -3.12 6.10 10.30
C TYR A 52 -3.52 6.11 8.81
N TRP A 53 -4.81 6.02 8.48
CA TRP A 53 -5.28 6.06 7.09
C TRP A 53 -4.94 7.39 6.39
N SER A 54 -5.06 8.52 7.08
CA SER A 54 -4.61 9.82 6.53
C SER A 54 -3.11 9.84 6.25
N SER A 55 -2.29 9.17 7.05
CA SER A 55 -0.83 9.10 6.81
C SER A 55 -0.46 8.29 5.56
N LEU A 56 -1.32 7.35 5.15
CA LEU A 56 -1.10 6.55 3.94
C LEU A 56 -1.12 7.39 2.67
N ALA A 57 -1.85 8.51 2.66
CA ALA A 57 -1.80 9.51 1.58
C ALA A 57 -0.38 10.02 1.28
N LEU A 58 0.53 9.98 2.26
CA LEU A 58 1.94 10.34 2.10
C LEU A 58 2.86 9.11 1.99
N LEU A 59 2.61 8.07 2.77
CA LEU A 59 3.46 6.88 2.81
C LEU A 59 3.40 6.08 1.51
N ASP A 60 2.22 5.96 0.88
CA ASP A 60 2.05 5.22 -0.37
C ASP A 60 2.81 5.85 -1.55
N PRO A 61 2.68 7.16 -1.83
CA PRO A 61 3.49 7.80 -2.87
C PRO A 61 4.98 7.75 -2.58
N LEU A 62 5.39 7.83 -1.31
CA LEU A 62 6.79 7.71 -0.92
C LEU A 62 7.33 6.31 -1.26
N ALA A 63 6.61 5.26 -0.89
CA ALA A 63 6.96 3.88 -1.22
C ALA A 63 7.01 3.67 -2.74
N ALA A 64 6.03 4.17 -3.48
CA ALA A 64 5.99 4.12 -4.94
C ALA A 64 7.18 4.86 -5.58
N ALA A 65 7.51 6.05 -5.10
CA ALA A 65 8.65 6.84 -5.60
C ALA A 65 9.99 6.13 -5.34
N LEU A 66 10.17 5.54 -4.16
CA LEU A 66 11.36 4.75 -3.85
C LEU A 66 11.48 3.51 -4.75
N LEU A 67 10.38 2.81 -4.99
CA LEU A 67 10.30 1.64 -5.87
C LEU A 67 10.63 2.00 -7.33
N ILE A 68 10.00 3.04 -7.87
CA ILE A 68 10.28 3.56 -9.22
C ILE A 68 11.75 4.02 -9.31
N GLY A 69 12.28 4.64 -8.25
CA GLY A 69 13.68 5.01 -8.12
C GLY A 69 14.65 3.82 -8.03
N GLY A 70 14.15 2.59 -7.97
CA GLY A 70 14.95 1.37 -7.94
C GLY A 70 15.61 1.09 -6.58
N LYS A 71 15.05 1.65 -5.49
CA LYS A 71 15.58 1.51 -4.12
C LYS A 71 14.90 0.37 -3.37
N ARG A 72 15.70 -0.50 -2.75
CA ARG A 72 15.25 -1.61 -1.89
C ARG A 72 14.34 -1.16 -0.76
N ARG A 73 14.63 0.01 -0.20
CA ARG A 73 13.82 0.64 0.86
C ARG A 73 12.37 0.86 0.44
N GLY A 74 12.09 1.02 -0.85
CA GLY A 74 10.72 1.10 -1.36
C GLY A 74 9.96 -0.21 -1.19
N THR A 75 10.60 -1.35 -1.43
CA THR A 75 10.01 -2.68 -1.19
C THR A 75 9.77 -2.92 0.30
N ASP A 76 10.75 -2.59 1.14
CA ASP A 76 10.64 -2.74 2.60
C ASP A 76 9.49 -1.89 3.15
N LEU A 77 9.39 -0.62 2.72
CA LEU A 77 8.31 0.29 3.12
C LEU A 77 6.94 -0.20 2.62
N ALA A 78 6.83 -0.65 1.37
CA ALA A 78 5.58 -1.19 0.83
C ALA A 78 5.09 -2.42 1.60
N CYS A 79 6.00 -3.30 2.04
CA CYS A 79 5.64 -4.44 2.88
C CYS A 79 5.09 -3.98 4.24
N VAL A 80 5.77 -3.03 4.89
CA VAL A 80 5.33 -2.48 6.18
C VAL A 80 3.94 -1.84 6.05
N ILE A 81 3.74 -1.02 5.01
CA ILE A 81 2.45 -0.38 4.76
C ILE A 81 1.36 -1.42 4.59
N LEU A 82 1.52 -2.39 3.68
CA LEU A 82 0.46 -3.35 3.40
C LEU A 82 0.17 -4.29 4.56
N THR A 83 1.18 -4.68 5.34
CA THR A 83 0.95 -5.48 6.55
C THR A 83 0.19 -4.67 7.60
N THR A 84 0.58 -3.41 7.84
CA THR A 84 -0.07 -2.56 8.84
C THR A 84 -1.47 -2.14 8.41
N ASP A 85 -1.69 -1.87 7.12
CA ASP A 85 -2.96 -1.43 6.57
C ASP A 85 -3.96 -2.57 6.53
N LEU A 86 -3.50 -3.76 6.14
CA LEU A 86 -4.32 -4.97 6.24
C LEU A 86 -4.75 -5.23 7.68
N ALA A 87 -3.85 -5.11 8.65
CA ALA A 87 -4.18 -5.29 10.06
C ALA A 87 -5.17 -4.23 10.57
N ALA A 88 -4.99 -2.97 10.17
CA ALA A 88 -5.87 -1.86 10.51
C ALA A 88 -7.29 -2.06 9.95
N ASN A 89 -7.41 -2.45 8.67
CA ASN A 89 -8.69 -2.73 8.04
C ASN A 89 -9.35 -4.00 8.57
N TRP A 90 -8.57 -5.03 8.92
CA TRP A 90 -9.10 -6.22 9.58
C TRP A 90 -9.66 -5.89 10.97
N TYR A 91 -8.92 -5.12 11.77
CA TYR A 91 -9.41 -4.64 13.05
C TYR A 91 -10.70 -3.81 12.89
N ALA A 92 -10.76 -2.93 11.89
CA ALA A 92 -11.95 -2.13 11.62
C ALA A 92 -13.16 -2.99 11.24
N ALA A 93 -12.98 -3.92 10.30
CA ALA A 93 -14.05 -4.78 9.80
C ALA A 93 -14.59 -5.71 10.90
N TYR A 94 -13.70 -6.43 11.60
CA TYR A 94 -14.11 -7.45 12.57
C TYR A 94 -14.32 -6.90 13.98
N GLY A 95 -13.43 -6.02 14.44
CA GLY A 95 -13.42 -5.51 15.81
C GLY A 95 -14.37 -4.35 16.06
N ILE A 96 -14.65 -3.52 15.04
CA ILE A 96 -15.54 -2.36 15.19
C ILE A 96 -16.88 -2.62 14.49
N GLN A 97 -16.84 -2.98 13.21
CA GLN A 97 -18.05 -3.10 12.40
C GLN A 97 -18.76 -4.46 12.53
N SER A 98 -18.16 -5.44 13.20
CA SER A 98 -18.68 -6.82 13.30
C SER A 98 -19.03 -7.43 11.93
N SER A 99 -18.26 -7.05 10.91
CA SER A 99 -18.41 -7.45 9.52
C SER A 99 -17.53 -8.66 9.20
N SER A 100 -17.56 -9.14 7.95
CA SER A 100 -16.74 -10.24 7.47
C SER A 100 -15.99 -9.86 6.20
N LEU A 101 -14.88 -10.55 5.92
CA LEU A 101 -14.12 -10.39 4.68
C LEU A 101 -14.99 -10.54 3.42
N ALA A 102 -15.98 -11.45 3.45
CA ALA A 102 -16.89 -11.67 2.34
C ALA A 102 -17.77 -10.44 2.04
N ALA A 103 -18.12 -9.66 3.06
CA ALA A 103 -18.96 -8.47 2.97
C ALA A 103 -18.17 -7.19 2.63
N GLN A 104 -16.84 -7.26 2.54
CA GLN A 104 -15.96 -6.10 2.40
C GLN A 104 -15.10 -6.20 1.12
N PRO A 105 -15.63 -5.80 -0.05
CA PRO A 105 -14.88 -5.86 -1.32
C PRO A 105 -13.57 -5.08 -1.30
N GLY A 106 -13.51 -3.97 -0.53
CA GLY A 106 -12.28 -3.20 -0.33
C GLY A 106 -11.19 -4.03 0.36
N LEU A 107 -11.54 -4.72 1.46
CA LEU A 107 -10.63 -5.58 2.20
C LEU A 107 -10.17 -6.78 1.36
N GLN A 108 -11.03 -7.35 0.52
CA GLN A 108 -10.64 -8.43 -0.41
C GLN A 108 -9.57 -7.98 -1.40
N ARG A 109 -9.73 -6.79 -2.01
CA ARG A 109 -8.73 -6.21 -2.91
C ARG A 109 -7.43 -5.92 -2.18
N LEU A 110 -7.50 -5.38 -0.97
CA LEU A 110 -6.33 -5.12 -0.14
C LEU A 110 -5.58 -6.41 0.20
N VAL A 111 -6.28 -7.49 0.58
CA VAL A 111 -5.69 -8.82 0.82
C VAL A 111 -4.97 -9.32 -0.44
N ALA A 112 -5.62 -9.28 -1.60
CA ALA A 112 -5.02 -9.74 -2.86
C ALA A 112 -3.75 -8.94 -3.20
N PHE A 113 -3.78 -7.62 -3.00
CA PHE A 113 -2.65 -6.76 -3.24
C PHE A 113 -1.51 -6.99 -2.23
N ALA A 114 -1.83 -7.14 -0.95
CA ALA A 114 -0.88 -7.47 0.10
C ALA A 114 -0.17 -8.81 -0.17
N VAL A 115 -0.92 -9.85 -0.56
CA VAL A 115 -0.36 -11.16 -0.93
C VAL A 115 0.59 -11.01 -2.12
N LEU A 116 0.19 -10.31 -3.19
CA LEU A 116 1.05 -10.07 -4.34
C LEU A 116 2.38 -9.43 -3.92
N VAL A 117 2.33 -8.36 -3.11
CA VAL A 117 3.52 -7.61 -2.71
C VAL A 117 4.41 -8.42 -1.78
N LEU A 118 3.84 -9.05 -0.75
CA LEU A 118 4.61 -9.84 0.21
C LEU A 118 5.26 -11.08 -0.44
N CYS A 119 4.58 -11.75 -1.36
CA CYS A 119 5.14 -12.88 -2.09
C CYS A 119 6.23 -12.47 -3.08
N THR A 120 6.09 -11.29 -3.72
CA THR A 120 7.09 -10.82 -4.70
C THR A 120 8.23 -10.03 -4.09
N ALA A 121 8.09 -9.54 -2.85
CA ALA A 121 9.06 -8.70 -2.17
C ALA A 121 10.48 -9.30 -2.08
N PRO A 122 10.69 -10.57 -1.68
CA PRO A 122 12.04 -11.15 -1.61
C PRO A 122 12.75 -11.17 -2.96
N PHE A 123 11.98 -11.38 -4.04
CA PHE A 123 12.49 -11.42 -5.41
C PHE A 123 12.85 -10.02 -5.92
N VAL A 124 11.95 -9.05 -5.75
CA VAL A 124 12.16 -7.65 -6.16
C VAL A 124 13.31 -7.03 -5.38
N ARG A 125 13.31 -7.19 -4.05
CA ARG A 125 14.31 -6.60 -3.15
C ARG A 125 15.74 -7.02 -3.50
N ARG A 126 15.97 -8.27 -3.92
CA ARG A 126 17.30 -8.74 -4.33
C ARG A 126 17.84 -8.05 -5.59
N ARG A 127 16.95 -7.48 -6.41
CA ARG A 127 17.27 -6.90 -7.74
C ARG A 127 17.34 -5.37 -7.73
N LEU A 128 16.89 -4.72 -6.66
CA LEU A 128 16.97 -3.27 -6.49
C LEU A 128 18.30 -2.84 -5.85
N ALA A 129 18.63 -1.56 -5.91
CA ALA A 129 19.81 -0.97 -5.26
C ALA A 129 19.54 -0.70 -3.76
N ALA A 130 20.58 -0.75 -2.93
CA ALA A 130 20.48 -0.50 -1.49
C ALA A 130 19.99 0.93 -1.17
#